data_AF-A0A3N5Q1S8-F1
#
_entry.id   AF-A0A3N5Q1S8-F1
#
_cell.length_a   1.000
_cell.length_b   1.000
_cell.length_c   1.000
_cell.angle_alpha   90.00
_cell.angle_beta   90.00
_cell.angle_gamma   90.00
#
_symmetry.space_group_name_H-M   'P 1'
#
loop_
_entity.id
_entity.type
_entity.pdbx_description
1 polymer ?
#
loop_
_entity_poly.entity_id
_entity_poly.type
_entity_poly.pdbx_seq_one_letter_code
_entity_poly.pdbx_strand_id
1 'polypeptide(L)' 'MAKKKNSLGSALITILVSVSVAVVLMVVASVITGDMLYLIAAGLFLISGVASIYVVRNLKDKMGVK' A
#
# COMPACT_ATOMS: atom_id res chain seq x y z
N MET A 1 -21.77 -7.74 -15.91
CA MET A 1 -20.91 -7.26 -14.80
C MET A 1 -19.42 -7.57 -15.06
N ALA A 2 -18.85 -7.21 -16.22
CA ALA A 2 -17.44 -7.47 -16.53
C ALA A 2 -16.44 -6.43 -15.95
N LYS A 3 -16.94 -5.31 -15.39
CA LYS A 3 -16.12 -4.18 -14.91
C LYS A 3 -15.28 -4.47 -13.65
N LYS A 4 -15.60 -5.49 -12.85
CA LYS A 4 -14.93 -5.74 -11.56
C LYS A 4 -13.54 -6.40 -11.68
N LYS A 5 -13.33 -7.27 -12.66
CA LYS A 5 -12.14 -8.15 -12.71
C LYS A 5 -10.83 -7.38 -12.94
N ASN A 6 -10.84 -6.34 -13.77
CA ASN A 6 -9.66 -5.53 -14.09
C ASN A 6 -9.41 -4.39 -13.10
N SER A 7 -10.40 -3.99 -12.29
CA SER A 7 -10.30 -2.83 -11.40
C SER A 7 -9.52 -3.13 -10.11
N LEU A 8 -9.59 -4.36 -9.57
CA LEU A 8 -8.98 -4.69 -8.27
C LEU A 8 -7.47 -4.88 -8.34
N GLY A 9 -6.97 -5.52 -9.41
CA GLY A 9 -5.52 -5.67 -9.63
C GLY A 9 -4.85 -4.33 -9.90
N SER A 10 -5.44 -3.51 -10.78
CA SER A 10 -4.94 -2.16 -11.06
C SER A 10 -4.99 -1.27 -9.81
N ALA A 11 -6.07 -1.32 -9.02
CA ALA A 11 -6.17 -0.55 -7.78
C ALA A 11 -5.11 -0.99 -6.75
N LEU A 12 -4.84 -2.29 -6.62
CA LEU A 12 -3.76 -2.77 -5.74
C LEU A 12 -2.40 -2.25 -6.17
N ILE A 13 -2.10 -2.28 -7.47
CA ILE A 13 -0.82 -1.76 -7.99
C ILE A 13 -0.71 -0.25 -7.71
N THR A 14 -1.78 0.53 -7.94
CA THR A 14 -1.78 1.97 -7.64
C THR A 14 -1.59 2.24 -6.15
N ILE A 15 -2.23 1.46 -5.27
CA ILE A 15 -2.06 1.57 -3.81
C ILE A 15 -0.61 1.22 -3.43
N LEU A 16 -0.07 0.13 -3.98
CA LEU A 16 1.29 -0.31 -3.69
C LEU A 16 2.31 0.75 -4.07
N VAL A 17 2.22 1.29 -5.29
CA VAL A 17 3.10 2.36 -5.78
C VAL A 17 2.96 3.62 -4.91
N SER A 18 1.74 4.02 -4.59
CA SER A 18 1.49 5.19 -3.74
C SER A 18 2.07 5.02 -2.33
N VAL A 19 1.92 3.83 -1.73
CA VAL A 19 2.49 3.49 -0.42
C VAL A 19 4.01 3.49 -0.48
N SER A 20 4.61 2.91 -1.52
CA SER A 20 6.07 2.92 -1.70
C SER A 20 6.62 4.34 -1.81
N VAL A 21 5.98 5.20 -2.60
CA VAL A 21 6.39 6.62 -2.74
C VAL A 21 6.23 7.34 -1.40
N ALA A 22 5.12 7.16 -0.69
CA ALA A 22 4.89 7.78 0.61
C ALA A 22 5.94 7.36 1.64
N VAL A 23 6.31 6.08 1.69
CA VAL A 23 7.37 5.57 2.59
C VAL A 23 8.71 6.21 2.26
N VAL A 24 9.10 6.28 0.98
CA VAL A 24 10.35 6.93 0.56
C VAL A 24 10.37 8.40 0.97
N LEU A 25 9.28 9.13 0.74
CA LEU A 25 9.17 10.53 1.14
C LEU A 25 9.26 10.71 2.66
N MET A 26 8.62 9.85 3.46
CA MET A 26 8.72 9.91 4.92
C MET A 26 10.14 9.60 5.43
N VAL A 27 10.84 8.65 4.82
CA VAL A 27 12.24 8.35 5.16
C VAL A 27 13.14 9.55 4.85
N VAL A 28 13.00 10.16 3.67
CA VAL A 28 13.74 11.37 3.30
C VAL A 28 13.39 12.53 4.24
N ALA A 29 12.11 12.71 4.56
CA ALA A 29 11.66 13.73 5.51
C ALA A 29 12.31 13.54 6.89
N SER A 30 12.40 12.30 7.39
CA SER A 30 13.05 12.00 8.67
C SER A 30 14.53 12.39 8.69
N VAL A 31 15.24 12.19 7.59
CA VAL A 31 16.66 12.59 7.47
C VAL A 31 16.81 14.11 7.47
N ILE A 32 15.88 14.84 6.84
CA ILE A 32 15.94 16.31 6.74
C ILE A 32 15.51 16.97 8.05
N THR A 33 14.44 16.50 8.69
CA THR A 33 13.92 17.10 9.93
C THR A 33 14.63 16.58 11.18
N GLY A 34 15.34 15.45 11.09
CA GLY A 34 15.95 14.77 12.24
C GLY A 34 14.93 14.12 13.18
N ASP A 35 13.65 14.13 12.82
CA ASP A 35 12.57 13.70 13.70
C ASP A 35 12.25 12.21 13.48
N MET A 36 12.46 11.39 14.51
CA MET A 36 12.27 9.93 14.43
C MET A 36 10.80 9.54 14.23
N LEU A 37 9.86 10.46 14.51
CA LEU A 37 8.43 10.24 14.26
C LEU A 37 8.14 9.88 12.81
N TYR A 38 8.88 10.46 11.85
CA TYR A 38 8.71 10.14 10.43
C TYR A 38 9.18 8.73 10.07
N LEU A 39 10.23 8.21 10.74
CA LEU A 39 10.66 6.82 10.59
C LEU A 39 9.64 5.83 11.18
N ILE A 40 9.06 6.17 12.35
CA ILE A 40 7.99 5.36 12.94
C ILE A 40 6.76 5.35 12.02
N ALA A 41 6.37 6.51 11.49
CA ALA A 41 5.27 6.62 10.53
C ALA A 41 5.53 5.80 9.26
N ALA A 42 6.75 5.86 8.70
CA ALA A 42 7.16 5.06 7.55
C ALA A 42 7.05 3.55 7.84
N GLY A 43 7.45 3.11 9.05
CA GLY A 43 7.30 1.73 9.50
C GLY A 43 5.83 1.28 9.59
N LEU A 44 4.96 2.12 10.16
CA LEU A 44 3.51 1.85 10.23
C LEU A 44 2.87 1.79 8.84
N PHE A 45 3.33 2.64 7.92
CA PHE A 45 2.87 2.65 6.53
C PHE A 45 3.26 1.38 5.78
N LEU A 46 4.48 0.86 6.01
CA LEU A 46 4.92 -0.42 5.45
C LEU A 46 4.03 -1.58 5.89
N ILE A 47 3.72 -1.67 7.18
CA ILE A 47 2.83 -2.70 7.73
C ILE A 47 1.43 -2.59 7.09
N SER A 48 0.91 -1.37 6.97
CA SER A 48 -0.39 -1.10 6.33
C SER A 48 -0.40 -1.49 4.85
N GLY A 49 0.73 -1.29 4.15
CA GLY A 49 0.94 -1.74 2.77
C GLY A 49 0.87 -3.27 2.63
N VAL A 50 1.50 -4.02 3.53
CA VAL A 50 1.42 -5.50 3.52
C VAL A 50 0.00 -5.98 3.83
N ALA A 51 -0.67 -5.34 4.81
CA ALA A 51 -2.05 -5.68 5.17
C ALA A 51 -3.02 -5.46 3.99
N SER A 52 -2.83 -4.40 3.20
CA SER A 52 -3.66 -4.12 2.02
C SER A 52 -3.49 -5.17 0.91
N ILE A 53 -2.29 -5.74 0.73
CA ILE A 53 -2.10 -6.90 -0.17
C ILE A 53 -2.96 -8.09 0.29
N TYR A 54 -2.92 -8.42 1.59
CA TYR A 54 -3.68 -9.54 2.14
C TYR A 54 -5.20 -9.33 1.97
N VAL A 55 -5.69 -8.13 2.26
CA VAL A 55 -7.11 -7.78 2.07
C VAL A 55 -7.52 -7.90 0.61
N VAL A 56 -6.71 -7.40 -0.33
CA VAL A 56 -7.05 -7.50 -1.76
C VAL A 56 -6.99 -8.95 -2.24
N ARG A 57 -6.05 -9.77 -1.79
CA ARG A 57 -6.01 -11.21 -2.10
C ARG A 57 -7.27 -11.91 -1.59
N ASN A 58 -7.64 -11.68 -0.34
CA ASN A 58 -8.85 -12.25 0.24
C ASN A 58 -10.13 -11.79 -0.49
N LEU A 59 -10.20 -10.52 -0.90
CA LEU A 59 -11.30 -10.00 -1.71
C LEU A 59 -11.34 -10.66 -3.10
N LYS A 60 -10.17 -10.79 -3.75
CA LYS A 60 -10.03 -11.43 -5.06
C LYS A 60 -10.51 -12.89 -5.01
N ASP A 61 -10.14 -13.63 -3.97
CA ASP A 61 -10.57 -15.01 -3.73
C ASP A 61 -12.08 -15.11 -3.50
N LYS A 62 -12.66 -14.23 -2.66
CA LYS A 62 -14.11 -14.16 -2.41
C LYS A 62 -14.92 -13.77 -3.65
N MET A 63 -14.31 -13.09 -4.62
CA MET A 63 -14.97 -12.72 -5.88
C MET A 63 -14.81 -13.78 -6.99
N GLY A 64 -14.14 -14.91 -6.73
CA GLY A 64 -13.95 -15.97 -7.73
C GLY A 64 -13.07 -15.55 -8.92
N VAL A 65 -12.28 -14.50 -8.73
CA VAL A 65 -11.39 -13.95 -9.75
C VAL A 65 -10.06 -14.69 -9.67
N LYS A 66 -9.88 -15.75 -10.47
CA LYS A 66 -8.56 -16.38 -10.69
C LYS A 66 -7.56 -15.35 -11.21
#